data_AF-A0A517KWV0-F1
#
_entry.id   AF-A0A517KWV0-F1
#
_cell.length_a   1.000
_cell.length_b   1.000
_cell.length_c   1.000
_cell.angle_alpha   90.00
_cell.angle_beta   90.00
_cell.angle_gamma   90.00
#
_symmetry.space_group_name_H-M   'P 1'
#
loop_
_entity.id
_entity.type
_entity.pdbx_description
1 polymer ?
#
loop_
_entity_poly.entity_id
_entity_poly.type
_entity_poly.pdbx_seq_one_letter_code
_entity_poly.pdbx_strand_id
1 'polypeptide(L)'
;MNFNGIFCGGDLHYGAGPGECLVYKGHYKVGIIMHLVTIVPAGFLVIFQFVPAIRHHFILSHRINGYAVVLLVLFSNAGAIMAARVAFGGTLDTQVWVGFTALITTVSLVLAYINIKRLQIDQHRIWMLRAWFYLASIISERIIGLAVHAIISRIGSYWFAMRCSKVVSIMATYGIPSQAARGLYPVCVPFLNGQGDPYAVVQAREGRPEQIAALLNVSFGMTLWLALAIHAIGIEIYIRLTPRENERLRQVSYERQQEAGLSHAGSSGLTADRFGDSEPWTPKQKLPDNGQKQIVGMDQGKSVEEEEEK
;
A
#
# COMPACT_ATOMS: atom_id res chain seq x y z
N MET A 1 16.65 -8.76 13.13
CA MET A 1 17.13 -8.77 11.72
C MET A 1 18.63 -8.50 11.70
N ASN A 2 19.44 -9.36 11.07
CA ASN A 2 20.87 -9.08 10.89
C ASN A 2 21.05 -8.10 9.70
N PHE A 3 21.09 -6.80 10.00
CA PHE A 3 21.11 -5.76 8.98
C PHE A 3 22.39 -5.79 8.14
N ASN A 4 23.56 -5.87 8.76
CA ASN A 4 24.82 -5.81 8.02
C ASN A 4 25.13 -7.13 7.29
N GLY A 5 24.77 -8.28 7.87
CA GLY A 5 25.11 -9.59 7.30
C GLY A 5 24.11 -10.13 6.29
N ILE A 6 22.81 -9.93 6.50
CA ILE A 6 21.77 -10.48 5.61
C ILE A 6 21.24 -9.40 4.67
N PHE A 7 20.83 -8.25 5.19
CA PHE A 7 20.21 -7.21 4.35
C PHE A 7 21.22 -6.45 3.50
N CYS A 8 22.42 -6.20 4.04
CA CYS A 8 23.53 -5.54 3.35
C CYS A 8 24.66 -6.50 2.97
N GLY A 9 24.39 -7.81 2.90
CA GLY A 9 25.39 -8.85 2.66
C GLY A 9 25.98 -8.90 1.25
N GLY A 10 25.45 -8.12 0.30
CA GLY A 10 25.98 -8.03 -1.07
C GLY A 10 25.50 -9.14 -2.02
N ASP A 11 24.39 -9.80 -1.71
CA ASP A 11 23.72 -10.72 -2.63
C ASP A 11 22.75 -9.95 -3.55
N LEU A 12 22.74 -10.25 -4.86
CA LEU A 12 21.82 -9.62 -5.82
C LEU A 12 20.39 -10.15 -5.69
N HIS A 13 20.21 -11.35 -5.14
CA HIS A 13 18.93 -12.04 -5.04
C HIS A 13 18.26 -11.85 -3.68
N TYR A 14 19.04 -11.57 -2.63
CA TYR A 14 18.56 -11.43 -1.26
C TYR A 14 19.09 -10.16 -0.59
N GLY A 15 18.20 -9.28 -0.16
CA GLY A 15 18.54 -8.10 0.64
C GLY A 15 18.22 -6.77 -0.05
N ALA A 16 19.00 -5.74 0.28
CA ALA A 16 18.84 -4.40 -0.25
C ALA A 16 19.28 -4.32 -1.72
N GLY A 17 18.66 -3.42 -2.49
CA GLY A 17 19.07 -3.16 -3.87
C GLY A 17 20.55 -2.69 -3.96
N PRO A 18 21.22 -2.90 -5.11
CA PRO A 18 22.61 -2.51 -5.30
C PRO A 18 22.87 -1.04 -4.90
N GLY A 19 23.73 -0.85 -3.91
CA GLY A 19 24.17 0.47 -3.43
C GLY A 19 23.25 1.15 -2.41
N GLU A 20 22.11 0.56 -2.05
CA GLU A 20 21.20 1.14 -1.04
C GLU A 20 21.80 1.15 0.37
N CYS A 21 22.59 0.13 0.71
CA CYS A 21 23.26 0.05 2.02
C CYS A 21 24.33 1.14 2.24
N LEU A 22 24.78 1.83 1.19
CA LEU A 22 25.74 2.94 1.33
C LEU A 22 25.08 4.19 1.90
N VAL A 23 23.79 4.37 1.63
CA VAL A 23 23.00 5.54 2.02
C VAL A 23 22.20 5.29 3.30
N TYR A 24 21.92 4.04 3.66
CA TYR A 24 21.29 3.68 4.93
C TYR A 24 22.23 3.82 6.13
N LYS A 25 22.55 5.06 6.48
CA LYS A 25 23.35 5.48 7.63
C LYS A 25 22.54 6.43 8.53
N GLY A 26 22.91 6.53 9.80
CA GLY A 26 22.24 7.42 10.76
C GLY A 26 20.73 7.20 10.82
N HIS A 27 19.95 8.27 10.68
CA HIS A 27 18.48 8.20 10.74
C HIS A 27 17.86 7.39 9.59
N TYR A 28 18.48 7.32 8.41
CA TYR A 28 17.99 6.49 7.31
C TYR A 28 18.03 5.00 7.66
N LYS A 29 19.09 4.57 8.36
CA LYS A 29 19.21 3.19 8.88
C LYS A 29 18.09 2.88 9.88
N VAL A 30 17.83 3.80 10.79
CA VAL A 30 16.73 3.66 11.77
C VAL A 30 15.40 3.56 11.04
N GLY A 31 15.16 4.43 10.04
CA GLY A 31 13.95 4.45 9.24
C GLY A 31 13.68 3.12 8.53
N ILE A 32 14.64 2.61 7.76
CA ILE A 32 14.46 1.35 7.02
C ILE A 32 14.31 0.14 7.94
N ILE A 33 15.05 0.09 9.06
CA ILE A 33 14.88 -0.97 10.06
C ILE A 33 13.47 -0.91 10.64
N MET A 34 13.05 0.27 11.12
CA MET A 34 11.72 0.47 11.69
C MET A 34 10.62 0.10 10.69
N HIS A 35 10.76 0.50 9.44
CA HIS A 35 9.84 0.14 8.37
C HIS A 35 9.73 -1.38 8.21
N LEU A 36 10.85 -2.07 8.00
CA LEU A 36 10.84 -3.52 7.72
C LEU A 36 10.38 -4.35 8.92
N VAL A 37 10.84 -4.05 10.13
CA VAL A 37 10.48 -4.82 11.33
C VAL A 37 9.04 -4.63 11.74
N THR A 38 8.34 -3.62 11.21
CA THR A 38 6.93 -3.37 11.52
C THR A 38 6.00 -3.78 10.38
N ILE A 39 6.34 -3.48 9.12
CA ILE A 39 5.49 -3.81 7.98
C ILE A 39 5.46 -5.30 7.67
N VAL A 40 6.58 -6.01 7.81
CA VAL A 40 6.64 -7.45 7.50
C VAL A 40 5.75 -8.24 8.47
N PRO A 41 5.85 -8.06 9.81
CA PRO A 41 4.90 -8.67 10.73
C PRO A 41 3.45 -8.20 10.50
N ALA A 42 3.20 -6.92 10.20
CA ALA A 42 1.86 -6.44 9.92
C ALA A 42 1.23 -7.14 8.70
N GLY A 43 1.99 -7.32 7.63
CA GLY A 43 1.58 -8.03 6.42
C GLY A 43 1.31 -9.52 6.66
N PHE A 44 2.02 -10.16 7.59
CA PHE A 44 1.69 -11.52 8.02
C PHE A 44 0.40 -11.56 8.86
N LEU A 45 0.30 -10.66 9.84
CA LEU A 45 -0.81 -10.63 10.79
C LEU A 45 -2.15 -10.24 10.15
N VAL A 46 -2.13 -9.44 9.09
CA VAL A 46 -3.36 -9.03 8.38
C VAL A 46 -4.04 -10.19 7.66
N ILE A 47 -3.31 -11.24 7.28
CA ILE A 47 -3.91 -12.43 6.65
C ILE A 47 -5.02 -12.97 7.57
N PHE A 48 -4.74 -13.05 8.87
CA PHE A 48 -5.71 -13.49 9.88
C PHE A 48 -6.85 -12.49 10.12
N GLN A 49 -6.67 -11.20 9.79
CA GLN A 49 -7.75 -10.20 9.87
C GLN A 49 -8.85 -10.45 8.84
N PHE A 50 -8.49 -11.00 7.67
CA PHE A 50 -9.43 -11.25 6.58
C PHE A 50 -10.05 -12.65 6.59
N VAL A 51 -9.65 -13.53 7.50
CA VAL A 51 -10.24 -14.87 7.64
C VAL A 51 -11.62 -14.77 8.34
N PRO A 52 -12.74 -15.12 7.67
CA PRO A 52 -14.07 -15.01 8.26
C PRO A 52 -14.23 -15.85 9.53
N ALA A 53 -13.67 -17.07 9.54
CA ALA A 53 -13.74 -17.98 10.69
C ALA A 53 -13.19 -17.34 11.98
N ILE A 54 -12.10 -16.57 11.89
CA ILE A 54 -11.50 -15.89 13.04
C ILE A 54 -12.43 -14.79 13.55
N ARG A 55 -13.05 -14.03 12.66
CA ARG A 55 -13.99 -12.98 13.04
C ARG A 55 -15.27 -13.54 13.70
N HIS A 56 -15.79 -14.66 13.20
CA HIS A 56 -17.03 -15.25 13.70
C HIS A 56 -16.86 -16.02 15.01
N HIS A 57 -15.73 -16.71 15.20
CA HIS A 57 -15.50 -17.56 16.39
C HIS A 57 -14.54 -16.95 17.41
N PHE A 58 -13.60 -16.10 16.99
CA PHE A 58 -12.51 -15.59 17.82
C PHE A 58 -12.41 -14.05 17.75
N ILE A 59 -13.53 -13.38 18.07
CA ILE A 59 -13.63 -11.92 17.94
C ILE A 59 -12.62 -11.15 18.80
N LEU A 60 -12.28 -11.65 19.99
CA LEU A 60 -11.28 -11.01 20.85
C LEU A 60 -9.89 -11.04 20.19
N SER A 61 -9.51 -12.18 19.62
CA SER A 61 -8.25 -12.34 18.87
C SER A 61 -8.22 -11.41 17.66
N HIS A 62 -9.31 -11.30 16.91
CA HIS A 62 -9.44 -10.35 15.80
C HIS A 62 -9.18 -8.90 16.26
N ARG A 63 -9.79 -8.49 17.38
CA ARG A 63 -9.62 -7.12 17.93
C ARG A 63 -8.20 -6.84 18.40
N ILE A 64 -7.59 -7.73 19.19
CA ILE A 64 -6.22 -7.55 19.70
C ILE A 64 -5.23 -7.50 18.53
N ASN A 65 -5.35 -8.45 17.60
CA ASN A 65 -4.53 -8.47 16.40
C ASN A 65 -4.74 -7.20 15.55
N GLY A 66 -5.98 -6.70 15.47
CA GLY A 66 -6.31 -5.49 14.72
C GLY A 66 -5.60 -4.25 15.28
N TYR A 67 -5.56 -4.07 16.60
CA TYR A 67 -4.82 -2.97 17.23
C TYR A 67 -3.31 -3.10 17.02
N ALA A 68 -2.76 -4.32 17.16
CA ALA A 68 -1.34 -4.57 16.90
C ALA A 68 -0.98 -4.19 15.46
N VAL A 69 -1.77 -4.64 14.49
CA VAL A 69 -1.59 -4.34 13.07
C VAL A 69 -1.66 -2.85 12.78
N VAL A 70 -2.64 -2.12 13.33
CA VAL A 70 -2.73 -0.66 13.16
C VAL A 70 -1.48 0.04 13.70
N LEU A 71 -1.02 -0.30 14.89
CA LEU A 71 0.19 0.28 15.48
C LEU A 71 1.43 0.00 14.62
N LEU A 72 1.60 -1.25 14.18
CA LEU A 72 2.71 -1.63 13.31
C LEU A 72 2.71 -0.84 11.99
N VAL A 73 1.55 -0.64 11.36
CA VAL A 73 1.45 0.17 10.12
C VAL A 73 1.82 1.63 10.38
N LEU A 74 1.41 2.23 11.50
CA LEU A 74 1.76 3.61 11.82
C LEU A 74 3.28 3.79 12.02
N PHE A 75 3.93 2.87 12.73
CA PHE A 75 5.39 2.88 12.86
C PHE A 75 6.08 2.60 11.52
N SER A 76 5.53 1.70 10.70
CA SER A 76 6.03 1.44 9.34
C SER A 76 6.00 2.69 8.48
N ASN A 77 4.90 3.45 8.51
CA ASN A 77 4.76 4.70 7.76
C ASN A 77 5.80 5.74 8.19
N ALA A 78 6.01 5.90 9.51
CA ALA A 78 7.07 6.77 10.01
C ALA A 78 8.46 6.35 9.51
N GLY A 79 8.74 5.04 9.49
CA GLY A 79 10.03 4.50 9.03
C GLY A 79 10.23 4.71 7.53
N ALA A 80 9.18 4.53 6.73
CA ALA A 80 9.20 4.79 5.30
C ALA A 80 9.48 6.26 5.00
N ILE A 81 8.80 7.19 5.69
CA ILE A 81 9.01 8.64 5.53
C ILE A 81 10.47 9.02 5.86
N MET A 82 11.04 8.45 6.93
CA MET A 82 12.43 8.68 7.29
C MET A 82 13.40 8.22 6.19
N ALA A 83 13.12 7.10 5.51
CA ALA A 83 13.96 6.53 4.47
C ALA A 83 13.70 7.08 3.04
N ALA A 84 12.61 7.82 2.83
CA ALA A 84 12.11 8.22 1.51
C ALA A 84 13.13 8.98 0.65
N ARG A 85 13.98 9.82 1.26
CA ARG A 85 14.97 10.64 0.55
C ARG A 85 16.13 9.87 -0.05
N VAL A 86 16.30 8.60 0.31
CA VAL A 86 17.45 7.79 -0.13
C VAL A 86 17.03 6.49 -0.81
N ALA A 87 15.79 6.03 -0.59
CA ALA A 87 15.27 4.81 -1.15
C ALA A 87 15.23 4.87 -2.69
N PHE A 88 15.98 3.97 -3.34
CA PHE A 88 16.08 3.82 -4.79
C PHE A 88 16.28 5.15 -5.52
N GLY A 89 17.17 5.99 -4.99
CA GLY A 89 17.54 7.27 -5.60
C GLY A 89 16.84 8.48 -4.97
N GLY A 90 15.75 8.25 -4.23
CA GLY A 90 15.06 9.29 -3.49
C GLY A 90 14.53 10.42 -4.37
N THR A 91 14.15 10.09 -5.61
CA THR A 91 13.59 11.03 -6.56
C THR A 91 12.29 11.66 -6.02
N LEU A 92 11.91 12.83 -6.54
CA LEU A 92 10.75 13.57 -6.02
C LEU A 92 9.45 12.78 -6.16
N ASP A 93 9.27 12.04 -7.25
CA ASP A 93 8.15 11.14 -7.47
C ASP A 93 8.09 10.01 -6.44
N THR A 94 9.24 9.43 -6.06
CA THR A 94 9.32 8.45 -4.96
C THR A 94 8.94 9.08 -3.62
N GLN A 95 9.47 10.26 -3.31
CA GLN A 95 9.17 10.95 -2.05
C GLN A 95 7.70 11.33 -1.92
N VAL A 96 7.10 11.87 -2.99
CA VAL A 96 5.67 12.21 -3.00
C VAL A 96 4.83 10.94 -2.89
N TRP A 97 5.19 9.85 -3.57
CA TRP A 97 4.48 8.57 -3.42
C TRP A 97 4.51 8.07 -1.97
N VAL A 98 5.67 8.08 -1.31
CA VAL A 98 5.80 7.62 0.09
C VAL A 98 4.95 8.50 1.00
N GLY A 99 5.06 9.83 0.87
CA GLY A 99 4.29 10.77 1.68
C GLY A 99 2.79 10.64 1.46
N PHE A 100 2.35 10.53 0.20
CA PHE A 100 0.96 10.36 -0.17
C PHE A 100 0.39 9.03 0.34
N THR A 101 1.10 7.92 0.13
CA THR A 101 0.68 6.60 0.59
C THR A 101 0.60 6.53 2.11
N ALA A 102 1.59 7.10 2.82
CA ALA A 102 1.55 7.20 4.27
C ALA A 102 0.34 8.03 4.76
N LEU A 103 0.02 9.14 4.09
CA LEU A 103 -1.13 9.97 4.40
C LEU A 103 -2.45 9.23 4.20
N ILE A 104 -2.72 8.70 3.00
CA ILE A 104 -4.00 8.07 2.69
C ILE A 104 -4.23 6.80 3.52
N THR A 105 -3.18 6.04 3.83
CA THR A 105 -3.29 4.85 4.70
C THR A 105 -3.56 5.28 6.14
N THR A 106 -2.85 6.28 6.66
CA THR A 106 -3.09 6.79 8.03
C THR A 106 -4.50 7.34 8.19
N VAL A 107 -4.97 8.16 7.23
CA VAL A 107 -6.35 8.67 7.23
C VAL A 107 -7.35 7.52 7.19
N SER A 108 -7.14 6.53 6.32
CA SER A 108 -8.03 5.36 6.25
C SER A 108 -8.07 4.59 7.57
N LEU A 109 -6.93 4.39 8.23
CA LEU A 109 -6.88 3.73 9.54
C LEU A 109 -7.58 4.53 10.64
N VAL A 110 -7.41 5.87 10.66
CA VAL A 110 -8.10 6.75 11.61
C VAL A 110 -9.61 6.69 11.41
N LEU A 111 -10.09 6.78 10.16
CA LEU A 111 -11.51 6.70 9.85
C LEU A 111 -12.08 5.31 10.17
N ALA A 112 -11.33 4.24 9.89
CA ALA A 112 -11.70 2.88 10.29
C ALA A 112 -11.81 2.73 11.80
N TYR A 113 -10.88 3.33 12.56
CA TYR A 113 -10.86 3.32 14.02
C TYR A 113 -12.05 4.09 14.62
N ILE A 114 -12.34 5.30 14.10
CA ILE A 114 -13.49 6.09 14.56
C ILE A 114 -14.79 5.30 14.33
N ASN A 115 -14.96 4.71 13.15
CA ASN A 115 -16.17 3.97 12.81
C ASN A 115 -16.37 2.72 13.67
N ILE A 116 -15.33 1.93 13.94
CA ILE A 116 -15.48 0.74 14.79
C ILE A 116 -15.76 1.11 16.25
N LYS A 117 -15.23 2.23 16.75
CA LYS A 117 -15.57 2.73 18.10
C LYS A 117 -17.02 3.20 18.20
N ARG A 118 -17.62 3.61 17.09
CA ARG A 118 -19.06 3.92 16.98
C ARG A 118 -19.91 2.73 16.53
N LEU A 119 -19.35 1.52 16.54
CA LEU A 119 -20.01 0.28 16.12
C LEU A 119 -20.55 0.35 14.66
N GLN A 120 -19.96 1.19 13.82
CA GLN A 120 -20.28 1.31 12.40
C GLN A 120 -19.40 0.37 11.58
N ILE A 121 -19.81 -0.90 11.53
CA ILE A 121 -19.00 -2.01 11.02
C ILE A 121 -18.83 -1.96 9.50
N ASP A 122 -19.86 -1.53 8.76
CA ASP A 122 -19.84 -1.33 7.31
C ASP A 122 -18.75 -0.33 6.90
N GLN A 123 -18.73 0.85 7.52
CA GLN A 123 -17.72 1.87 7.26
C GLN A 123 -16.33 1.43 7.74
N HIS A 124 -16.23 0.79 8.90
CA HIS A 124 -14.97 0.22 9.35
C HIS A 124 -14.36 -0.72 8.29
N ARG A 125 -15.15 -1.65 7.75
CA ARG A 125 -14.71 -2.56 6.69
C ARG A 125 -14.20 -1.79 5.46
N ILE A 126 -14.97 -0.81 4.98
CA ILE A 126 -14.62 -0.04 3.79
C ILE A 126 -13.27 0.68 3.96
N TRP A 127 -13.08 1.37 5.09
CA TRP A 127 -11.84 2.10 5.35
C TRP A 127 -10.65 1.18 5.59
N MET A 128 -10.85 0.02 6.25
CA MET A 128 -9.80 -1.00 6.35
C MET A 128 -9.41 -1.56 4.99
N LEU A 129 -10.38 -1.85 4.12
CA LEU A 129 -10.14 -2.34 2.76
C LEU A 129 -9.30 -1.33 1.96
N ARG A 130 -9.64 -0.04 1.98
CA ARG A 130 -8.84 1.03 1.35
C ARG A 130 -7.40 1.02 1.84
N ALA A 131 -7.18 1.03 3.16
CA ALA A 131 -5.84 1.03 3.73
C ALA A 131 -4.98 -0.15 3.23
N TRP A 132 -5.55 -1.36 3.20
CA TRP A 132 -4.81 -2.57 2.81
C TRP A 132 -4.57 -2.69 1.31
N PHE A 133 -5.48 -2.21 0.48
CA PHE A 133 -5.23 -2.12 -0.97
C PHE A 133 -4.11 -1.11 -1.28
N TYR A 134 -4.11 0.05 -0.62
CA TYR A 134 -3.03 1.01 -0.79
C TYR A 134 -1.67 0.43 -0.37
N LEU A 135 -1.59 -0.31 0.75
CA LEU A 135 -0.36 -0.98 1.18
C LEU A 135 0.05 -2.15 0.26
N ALA A 136 -0.91 -2.91 -0.27
CA ALA A 136 -0.67 -4.02 -1.19
C ALA A 136 -0.10 -3.57 -2.54
N SER A 137 -0.21 -2.28 -2.89
CA SER A 137 0.42 -1.72 -4.08
C SER A 137 1.93 -1.97 -4.15
N ILE A 138 2.64 -2.09 -3.01
CA ILE A 138 4.08 -2.43 -2.97
C ILE A 138 4.34 -3.83 -3.54
N ILE A 139 3.43 -4.79 -3.33
CA ILE A 139 3.58 -6.14 -3.89
C ILE A 139 3.39 -6.09 -5.41
N SER A 140 2.40 -5.32 -5.88
CA SER A 140 2.16 -5.14 -7.32
C SER A 140 3.26 -4.36 -8.00
N GLU A 141 3.86 -3.38 -7.33
CA GLU A 141 5.04 -2.65 -7.81
C GLU A 141 6.17 -3.62 -8.19
N ARG A 142 6.45 -4.64 -7.38
CA ARG A 142 7.48 -5.64 -7.69
C ARG A 142 7.18 -6.40 -8.98
N ILE A 143 5.92 -6.80 -9.18
CA ILE A 143 5.50 -7.54 -10.37
C ILE A 143 5.57 -6.64 -11.62
N ILE A 144 5.06 -5.41 -11.52
CA ILE A 144 5.11 -4.42 -12.59
C ILE A 144 6.57 -4.08 -12.93
N GLY A 145 7.41 -3.94 -11.91
CA GLY A 145 8.84 -3.66 -12.02
C GLY A 145 9.56 -4.69 -12.90
N LEU A 146 9.28 -5.99 -12.74
CA LEU A 146 9.87 -7.03 -13.61
C LEU A 146 9.60 -6.78 -15.09
N ALA A 147 8.37 -6.42 -15.45
CA ALA A 147 8.02 -6.12 -16.84
C ALA A 147 8.67 -4.81 -17.32
N VAL A 148 8.63 -3.77 -16.50
CA VAL A 148 9.21 -2.45 -16.80
C VAL A 148 10.73 -2.55 -16.99
N HIS A 149 11.43 -3.34 -16.18
CA HIS A 149 12.88 -3.54 -16.28
C HIS A 149 13.28 -4.16 -17.62
N ALA A 150 12.54 -5.17 -18.08
CA ALA A 150 12.77 -5.78 -19.38
C ALA A 150 12.52 -4.79 -20.54
N ILE A 151 11.47 -3.96 -20.43
CA ILE A 151 11.13 -2.95 -21.44
C ILE A 151 12.22 -1.88 -21.51
N ILE A 152 12.60 -1.27 -20.38
CA ILE A 152 13.63 -0.22 -20.31
C ILE A 152 14.96 -0.74 -20.86
N SER A 153 15.34 -1.97 -20.50
CA SER A 153 16.58 -2.59 -20.97
C SER A 153 16.60 -2.79 -22.49
N ARG A 154 15.45 -3.12 -23.11
CA ARG A 154 15.31 -3.25 -24.57
C ARG A 154 15.33 -1.91 -25.29
N ILE A 155 14.70 -0.88 -24.70
CA ILE A 155 14.72 0.47 -25.27
C ILE A 155 16.15 1.04 -25.25
N GLY A 156 16.89 0.85 -24.16
CA GLY A 156 18.31 1.18 -24.05
C GLY A 156 18.64 2.67 -24.01
N SER A 157 17.64 3.56 -24.03
CA SER A 157 17.82 5.03 -24.02
C SER A 157 17.71 5.68 -22.63
N TYR A 158 17.48 4.90 -21.57
CA TYR A 158 17.33 5.42 -20.21
C TYR A 158 18.66 5.43 -19.46
N TRP A 159 18.88 6.51 -18.71
CA TRP A 159 20.11 6.74 -17.96
C TRP A 159 19.80 7.37 -16.61
N PHE A 160 20.65 7.09 -15.62
CA PHE A 160 20.54 7.64 -14.28
C PHE A 160 21.87 8.23 -13.83
N ALA A 161 21.84 9.45 -13.28
CA ALA A 161 23.01 10.08 -12.71
C ALA A 161 23.16 9.68 -11.23
N MET A 162 24.30 9.08 -10.87
CA MET A 162 24.62 8.74 -9.49
C MET A 162 26.07 9.07 -9.14
N ARG A 163 26.36 9.32 -7.87
CA ARG A 163 27.72 9.65 -7.40
C ARG A 163 28.70 8.53 -7.71
N CYS A 164 29.93 8.89 -8.07
CA CYS A 164 31.00 7.93 -8.34
C CYS A 164 31.33 7.05 -7.13
N SER A 165 31.19 7.58 -5.91
CA SER A 165 31.25 6.79 -4.67
C SER A 165 30.24 5.65 -4.64
N LYS A 166 29.00 5.88 -5.10
CA LYS A 166 27.96 4.85 -5.22
C LYS A 166 28.32 3.83 -6.31
N VAL A 167 28.75 4.28 -7.49
CA VAL A 167 29.13 3.39 -8.60
C VAL A 167 30.28 2.46 -8.20
N VAL A 168 31.40 3.03 -7.74
CA VAL A 168 32.59 2.27 -7.37
C VAL A 168 32.30 1.31 -6.23
N SER A 169 31.52 1.73 -5.25
CA SER A 169 31.18 0.84 -4.14
C SER A 169 30.21 -0.26 -4.55
N ILE A 170 29.26 -0.02 -5.45
CA ILE A 170 28.43 -1.09 -6.02
C ILE A 170 29.34 -2.11 -6.71
N MET A 171 30.22 -1.65 -7.61
CA MET A 171 31.16 -2.51 -8.32
C MET A 171 31.99 -3.37 -7.34
N ALA A 172 32.56 -2.74 -6.31
CA ALA A 172 33.36 -3.43 -5.30
C ALA A 172 32.57 -4.47 -4.50
N THR A 173 31.34 -4.15 -4.08
CA THR A 173 30.46 -5.08 -3.34
C THR A 173 30.18 -6.35 -4.13
N TYR A 174 30.08 -6.25 -5.46
CA TYR A 174 29.80 -7.38 -6.35
C TYR A 174 31.06 -7.92 -7.04
N GLY A 175 32.24 -7.72 -6.45
CA GLY A 175 33.49 -8.35 -6.89
C GLY A 175 34.11 -7.76 -8.15
N ILE A 176 33.60 -6.64 -8.66
CA ILE A 176 34.20 -5.94 -9.80
C ILE A 176 35.30 -5.00 -9.27
N PRO A 177 36.54 -5.10 -9.75
CA PRO A 177 37.63 -4.25 -9.28
C PRO A 177 37.30 -2.77 -9.44
N SER A 178 37.47 -1.96 -8.39
CA SER A 178 37.20 -0.51 -8.42
C SER A 178 37.94 0.21 -9.56
N GLN A 179 39.10 -0.31 -9.98
CA GLN A 179 39.87 0.23 -11.09
C GLN A 179 39.20 0.06 -12.45
N ALA A 180 38.29 -0.90 -12.61
CA ALA A 180 37.49 -1.06 -13.82
C ALA A 180 36.60 0.18 -14.08
N ALA A 181 36.26 0.95 -13.04
CA ALA A 181 35.53 2.20 -13.18
C ALA A 181 36.32 3.26 -13.98
N ARG A 182 37.66 3.19 -14.06
CA ARG A 182 38.46 4.13 -14.88
C ARG A 182 38.10 4.03 -16.37
N GLY A 183 37.90 2.81 -16.87
CA GLY A 183 37.54 2.58 -18.27
C GLY A 183 36.04 2.74 -18.53
N LEU A 184 35.20 2.30 -17.60
CA LEU A 184 33.74 2.32 -17.76
C LEU A 184 33.12 3.69 -17.48
N TYR A 185 33.68 4.42 -16.53
CA TYR A 185 33.21 5.73 -16.06
C TYR A 185 34.40 6.67 -15.85
N PRO A 186 35.02 7.21 -16.92
CA PRO A 186 36.20 8.08 -16.79
C PRO A 186 35.99 9.29 -15.87
N VAL A 187 34.75 9.77 -15.77
CA VAL A 187 34.34 10.83 -14.82
C VAL A 187 34.61 10.47 -13.35
N CYS A 188 34.75 9.19 -13.00
CA CYS A 188 35.06 8.74 -11.65
C CYS A 188 36.56 8.66 -11.32
N VAL A 189 37.45 8.97 -12.26
CA VAL A 189 38.90 9.02 -12.02
C VAL A 189 39.28 9.97 -10.87
N PRO A 190 38.71 11.19 -10.76
CA PRO A 190 38.98 12.06 -9.62
C PRO A 190 38.66 11.37 -8.29
N PHE A 191 37.47 10.76 -8.15
CA PHE A 191 37.09 10.03 -6.94
C PHE A 191 38.07 8.89 -6.59
N LEU A 192 38.48 8.10 -7.59
CA LEU A 192 39.46 7.02 -7.42
C LEU A 192 40.85 7.51 -6.99
N ASN A 193 41.19 8.76 -7.31
CA ASN A 193 42.42 9.40 -6.89
C ASN A 193 42.26 10.19 -5.57
N GLY A 194 41.12 10.06 -4.89
CA GLY A 194 40.81 10.79 -3.65
C GLY A 194 40.42 12.25 -3.85
N GLN A 195 40.02 12.63 -5.08
CA GLN A 195 39.70 14.00 -5.46
C GLN A 195 38.21 14.13 -5.83
N GLY A 196 37.41 14.66 -4.90
CA GLY A 196 35.98 14.91 -5.13
C GLY A 196 35.13 13.66 -5.36
N ASP A 197 33.83 13.86 -5.58
CA ASP A 197 32.86 12.78 -5.84
C ASP A 197 31.84 13.24 -6.91
N PRO A 198 32.26 13.26 -8.19
CA PRO A 198 31.39 13.70 -9.28
C PRO A 198 30.27 12.69 -9.56
N TYR A 199 29.33 13.09 -10.42
CA TYR A 199 28.24 12.21 -10.85
C TYR A 199 28.62 11.49 -12.15
N ALA A 200 28.43 10.17 -12.16
CA ALA A 200 28.48 9.35 -13.35
C ALA A 200 27.07 9.11 -13.89
N VAL A 201 26.92 9.19 -15.21
CA VAL A 201 25.70 8.84 -15.92
C VAL A 201 25.78 7.37 -16.29
N VAL A 202 24.90 6.56 -15.71
CA VAL A 202 24.89 5.09 -15.82
C VAL A 202 23.66 4.66 -16.61
N GLN A 203 23.85 3.79 -17.61
CA GLN A 203 22.75 3.26 -18.40
C GLN A 203 21.84 2.39 -17.53
N ALA A 204 20.54 2.64 -17.57
CA ALA A 204 19.53 1.83 -16.90
C ALA A 204 19.24 0.59 -17.74
N ARG A 205 19.82 -0.55 -17.37
CA ARG A 205 19.61 -1.83 -18.06
C ARG A 205 19.98 -3.03 -17.18
N GLU A 206 19.46 -4.18 -17.54
CA GLU A 206 19.96 -5.46 -17.05
C GLU A 206 21.41 -5.70 -17.51
N GLY A 207 22.20 -6.37 -16.68
CA GLY A 207 23.61 -6.63 -16.90
C GLY A 207 24.43 -6.37 -15.64
N ARG A 208 25.23 -5.30 -15.64
CA ARG A 208 26.15 -5.02 -14.54
C ARG A 208 25.43 -4.47 -13.29
N PRO A 209 25.94 -4.69 -12.07
CA PRO A 209 25.24 -4.30 -10.84
C PRO A 209 24.90 -2.81 -10.74
N GLU A 210 25.76 -1.92 -11.23
CA GLU A 210 25.50 -0.48 -11.26
C GLU A 210 24.46 -0.08 -12.31
N GLN A 211 24.35 -0.84 -13.40
CA GLN A 211 23.29 -0.66 -14.41
C GLN A 211 21.94 -1.13 -13.87
N ILE A 212 21.92 -2.23 -13.10
CA ILE A 212 20.73 -2.68 -12.36
C ILE A 212 20.34 -1.65 -11.31
N ALA A 213 21.29 -1.05 -10.61
CA ALA A 213 21.03 0.06 -9.70
C ALA A 213 20.36 1.22 -10.45
N ALA A 214 20.94 1.67 -11.58
CA ALA A 214 20.36 2.73 -12.40
C ALA A 214 18.94 2.37 -12.89
N LEU A 215 18.73 1.12 -13.28
CA LEU A 215 17.43 0.60 -13.72
C LEU A 215 16.37 0.72 -12.63
N LEU A 216 16.70 0.26 -11.42
CA LEU A 216 15.82 0.38 -10.25
C LEU A 216 15.54 1.85 -9.92
N ASN A 217 16.55 2.72 -9.99
CA ASN A 217 16.37 4.14 -9.63
C ASN A 217 15.47 4.88 -10.65
N VAL A 218 15.54 4.52 -11.93
CA VAL A 218 14.69 5.14 -12.98
C VAL A 218 13.27 4.60 -12.96
N SER A 219 13.07 3.31 -12.66
CA SER A 219 11.76 2.67 -12.74
C SER A 219 10.91 2.83 -11.47
N PHE A 220 11.55 2.91 -10.30
CA PHE A 220 10.88 2.69 -9.01
C PHE A 220 9.72 3.65 -8.74
N GLY A 221 9.91 4.96 -8.92
CA GLY A 221 8.83 5.91 -8.65
C GLY A 221 7.64 5.74 -9.60
N MET A 222 7.89 5.49 -10.89
CA MET A 222 6.84 5.24 -11.87
C MET A 222 6.06 3.95 -11.58
N THR A 223 6.75 2.86 -11.24
CA THR A 223 6.10 1.58 -10.93
C THR A 223 5.27 1.67 -9.64
N LEU A 224 5.74 2.42 -8.64
CA LEU A 224 4.99 2.74 -7.42
C LEU A 224 3.68 3.47 -7.71
N TRP A 225 3.73 4.54 -8.52
CA TRP A 225 2.53 5.31 -8.88
C TRP A 225 1.52 4.50 -9.68
N LEU A 226 1.99 3.73 -10.67
CA LEU A 226 1.12 2.86 -11.47
C LEU A 226 0.44 1.81 -10.59
N ALA A 227 1.20 1.15 -9.71
CA ALA A 227 0.65 0.17 -8.78
C ALA A 227 -0.40 0.80 -7.86
N LEU A 228 -0.12 1.97 -7.28
CA LEU A 228 -1.06 2.65 -6.41
C LEU A 228 -2.35 3.05 -7.13
N ALA A 229 -2.26 3.55 -8.36
CA ALA A 229 -3.42 3.91 -9.16
C ALA A 229 -4.34 2.70 -9.43
N ILE A 230 -3.75 1.55 -9.80
CA ILE A 230 -4.49 0.30 -10.01
C ILE A 230 -5.24 -0.11 -8.74
N HIS A 231 -4.57 -0.07 -7.58
CA HIS A 231 -5.18 -0.45 -6.30
C HIS A 231 -6.24 0.55 -5.84
N ALA A 232 -6.01 1.84 -6.02
CA ALA A 232 -6.96 2.89 -5.64
C ALA A 232 -8.23 2.87 -6.49
N ILE A 233 -8.13 2.61 -7.78
CA ILE A 233 -9.29 2.42 -8.66
C ILE A 233 -9.97 1.09 -8.34
N GLY A 234 -9.20 0.01 -8.25
CA GLY A 234 -9.70 -1.34 -8.04
C GLY A 234 -10.51 -1.49 -6.75
N ILE A 235 -10.09 -0.85 -5.66
CA ILE A 235 -10.80 -0.95 -4.38
C ILE A 235 -12.17 -0.26 -4.41
N GLU A 236 -12.28 0.89 -5.07
CA GLU A 236 -13.57 1.58 -5.21
C GLU A 236 -14.52 0.78 -6.10
N ILE A 237 -14.03 0.19 -7.19
CA ILE A 237 -14.81 -0.74 -8.01
C ILE A 237 -15.30 -1.92 -7.15
N TYR A 238 -14.41 -2.55 -6.39
CA TYR A 238 -14.76 -3.69 -5.54
C TYR A 238 -15.82 -3.34 -4.48
N ILE A 239 -15.70 -2.18 -3.83
CA ILE A 239 -16.70 -1.73 -2.84
C ILE A 239 -18.06 -1.51 -3.51
N ARG A 240 -18.10 -0.87 -4.69
CA ARG A 240 -19.33 -0.63 -5.46
C ARG A 240 -19.98 -1.93 -5.96
N LEU A 241 -19.17 -2.96 -6.24
CA LEU A 241 -19.65 -4.28 -6.65
C LEU A 241 -20.08 -5.18 -5.48
N THR A 242 -19.94 -4.74 -4.22
CA THR A 242 -20.35 -5.52 -3.03
C THR A 242 -21.47 -4.87 -2.20
N PRO A 243 -22.57 -4.36 -2.81
CA PRO A 243 -23.61 -3.61 -2.09
C PRO A 243 -24.38 -4.48 -1.09
N ARG A 244 -24.59 -5.76 -1.40
CA ARG A 244 -25.28 -6.70 -0.49
C ARG A 244 -24.53 -6.88 0.82
N GLU A 245 -23.21 -6.99 0.77
CA GLU A 245 -22.38 -7.11 1.98
C GLU A 245 -22.38 -5.80 2.77
N ASN A 246 -22.35 -4.66 2.08
CA ASN A 246 -22.44 -3.36 2.73
C ASN A 246 -23.76 -3.21 3.50
N GLU A 247 -24.89 -3.52 2.86
CA GLU A 247 -26.21 -3.46 3.49
C GLU A 247 -26.36 -4.45 4.65
N ARG A 248 -25.87 -5.70 4.48
CA ARG A 248 -25.87 -6.70 5.55
C ARG A 248 -25.11 -6.20 6.78
N LEU A 249 -23.92 -5.63 6.59
CA LEU A 249 -23.13 -5.09 7.69
C LEU A 249 -23.76 -3.83 8.29
N ARG A 250 -24.49 -3.05 7.49
CA ARG A 250 -25.25 -1.89 7.96
C ARG A 250 -26.38 -2.29 8.92
N GLN A 251 -27.11 -3.37 8.61
CA GLN A 251 -28.09 -3.95 9.53
C GLN A 251 -27.44 -4.42 10.83
N VAL A 252 -26.27 -5.07 10.77
CA VAL A 252 -25.53 -5.46 11.98
C VAL A 252 -25.06 -4.23 12.78
N SER A 253 -24.59 -3.16 12.11
CA SER A 253 -24.27 -1.89 12.77
C SER A 253 -25.49 -1.34 13.51
N TYR A 254 -26.67 -1.34 12.88
CA TYR A 254 -27.92 -0.89 13.49
C TYR A 254 -28.25 -1.66 14.77
N GLU A 255 -28.32 -3.00 14.70
CA GLU A 255 -28.63 -3.86 15.85
C GLU A 255 -27.65 -3.61 17.02
N ARG A 256 -26.35 -3.56 16.72
CA ARG A 256 -25.30 -3.33 17.74
C ARG A 256 -25.36 -1.93 18.35
N GLN A 257 -25.68 -0.92 17.55
CA GLN A 257 -25.78 0.46 18.04
C GLN A 257 -27.02 0.64 18.92
N GLN A 258 -28.13 -0.03 18.57
CA GLN A 258 -29.34 -0.07 19.39
C GLN A 258 -29.09 -0.78 20.73
N GLU A 259 -28.42 -1.94 20.72
CA GLU A 259 -27.99 -2.66 21.93
C GLU A 259 -27.12 -1.78 22.84
N ALA A 260 -26.28 -0.92 22.24
CA ALA A 260 -25.40 -0.01 22.97
C ALA A 260 -26.07 1.32 23.38
N GLY A 261 -27.35 1.54 23.06
CA GLY A 261 -28.09 2.76 23.40
C GLY A 261 -27.61 4.01 22.66
N LEU A 262 -27.03 3.86 21.47
CA LEU A 262 -26.60 5.01 20.65
C LEU A 262 -27.81 5.68 19.98
N SER A 263 -27.86 7.02 20.02
CA SER A 263 -29.02 7.82 19.58
C SER A 263 -29.36 7.72 18.09
N HIS A 264 -28.37 7.44 17.24
CA HIS A 264 -28.54 7.31 15.78
C HIS A 264 -28.14 5.90 15.34
N ALA A 265 -28.87 4.90 15.80
CA ALA A 265 -28.62 3.51 15.42
C ALA A 265 -28.71 3.35 13.89
N GLY A 266 -27.77 2.61 13.32
CA GLY A 266 -27.56 2.48 11.89
C GLY A 266 -26.59 3.54 11.33
N SER A 267 -26.52 4.74 11.92
CA SER A 267 -25.81 5.89 11.33
C SER A 267 -24.92 6.61 12.34
N SER A 268 -24.48 5.92 13.39
CA SER A 268 -23.64 6.52 14.42
C SER A 268 -22.22 6.83 13.92
N GLY A 269 -21.73 6.13 12.89
CA GLY A 269 -20.41 6.35 12.30
C GLY A 269 -20.28 7.59 11.41
N LEU A 270 -19.22 7.62 10.61
CA LEU A 270 -18.97 8.62 9.56
C LEU A 270 -19.67 8.17 8.28
N THR A 271 -20.98 8.31 8.24
CA THR A 271 -21.84 7.82 7.16
C THR A 271 -22.36 8.96 6.32
N ALA A 272 -22.61 8.70 5.03
CA ALA A 272 -23.06 9.74 4.10
C ALA A 272 -24.41 10.34 4.50
N ASP A 273 -25.29 9.56 5.12
CA ASP A 273 -26.62 9.98 5.57
C ASP A 273 -26.61 10.79 6.86
N ARG A 274 -25.42 10.93 7.49
CA ARG A 274 -25.22 11.74 8.68
C ARG A 274 -24.40 13.00 8.41
N PHE A 275 -23.36 12.87 7.58
CA PHE A 275 -22.39 13.95 7.35
C PHE A 275 -22.35 14.44 5.89
N GLY A 276 -23.03 13.73 4.98
CA GLY A 276 -23.13 14.06 3.56
C GLY A 276 -24.57 14.35 3.15
N ASP A 277 -24.87 14.10 1.88
CA ASP A 277 -26.11 14.46 1.20
C ASP A 277 -27.00 13.26 0.83
N SER A 278 -26.75 12.08 1.41
CA SER A 278 -27.57 10.91 1.12
C SER A 278 -28.84 10.87 1.97
N GLU A 279 -29.89 10.24 1.44
CA GLU A 279 -31.12 10.00 2.19
C GLU A 279 -30.84 9.24 3.50
N PRO A 280 -31.61 9.53 4.58
CA PRO A 280 -31.51 8.80 5.84
C PRO A 280 -31.68 7.30 5.62
N TRP A 281 -30.70 6.51 6.10
CA TRP A 281 -30.80 5.06 6.01
C TRP A 281 -31.88 4.52 6.96
N THR A 282 -32.67 3.55 6.50
CA THR A 282 -33.70 2.88 7.32
C THR A 282 -33.46 1.37 7.37
N PRO A 283 -33.63 0.73 8.54
CA PRO A 283 -33.45 -0.71 8.67
C PRO A 283 -34.55 -1.46 7.91
N LYS A 284 -34.21 -2.59 7.28
CA LYS A 284 -35.20 -3.49 6.68
C LYS A 284 -35.96 -4.15 7.82
N GLN A 285 -37.28 -4.03 7.81
CA GLN A 285 -38.12 -4.73 8.77
C GLN A 285 -37.87 -6.25 8.63
N LYS A 286 -37.61 -6.93 9.75
CA LYS A 286 -37.70 -8.39 9.80
C LYS A 286 -39.17 -8.72 9.49
N LEU A 287 -39.46 -9.26 8.32
CA LEU A 287 -40.76 -9.86 8.05
C LEU A 287 -41.04 -10.83 9.21
N PRO A 288 -42.20 -10.75 9.88
CA PRO A 288 -42.53 -11.71 10.92
C PRO A 288 -42.46 -13.11 10.31
N ASP A 289 -41.77 -14.02 11.00
CA ASP A 289 -41.73 -15.45 10.69
C ASP A 289 -43.11 -16.06 11.00
N ASN A 290 -44.12 -15.63 10.24
CA ASN A 290 -45.44 -16.23 10.26
C ASN A 290 -45.32 -17.47 9.39
N GLY A 291 -45.10 -18.60 10.04
CA GLY A 291 -45.32 -19.90 9.45
C GLY A 291 -46.75 -20.01 8.95
N GLN A 292 -46.98 -19.64 7.69
CA GLN A 292 -48.22 -19.90 6.97
C GLN A 292 -47.94 -19.86 5.47
N LYS A 293 -48.01 -21.05 4.86
CA LYS A 293 -48.43 -21.23 3.47
C LYS A 293 -49.63 -20.32 3.19
N GLN A 294 -49.62 -19.56 2.10
CA GLN A 294 -50.73 -19.50 1.12
C GLN A 294 -50.25 -18.73 -0.12
N ILE A 295 -50.19 -19.38 -1.29
CA ILE A 295 -51.21 -19.45 -2.36
C ILE A 295 -51.11 -18.26 -3.34
N VAL A 296 -50.66 -18.60 -4.55
CA VAL A 296 -51.18 -18.22 -5.89
C VAL A 296 -51.99 -16.93 -6.01
N GLY A 297 -51.53 -16.04 -6.89
CA GLY A 297 -52.34 -15.03 -7.58
C GLY A 297 -51.48 -14.31 -8.63
N MET A 298 -51.40 -14.85 -9.85
CA MET A 298 -52.19 -14.44 -11.03
C MET A 298 -51.66 -13.16 -11.69
N ASP A 299 -51.09 -13.41 -12.87
CA ASP A 299 -50.89 -12.51 -14.00
C ASP A 299 -52.13 -11.64 -14.27
N GLN A 300 -51.91 -10.32 -14.44
CA GLN A 300 -52.59 -9.47 -15.42
C GLN A 300 -51.93 -8.09 -15.46
N GLY A 301 -51.39 -7.73 -16.62
CA GLY A 301 -50.78 -6.43 -16.87
C GLY A 301 -51.76 -5.27 -17.00
N LYS A 302 -51.20 -4.06 -17.01
CA LYS A 302 -51.65 -2.93 -17.85
C LYS A 302 -50.57 -1.84 -17.91
N SER A 303 -50.25 -1.48 -19.14
CA SER A 303 -49.50 -0.32 -19.62
C SER A 303 -50.31 0.98 -19.47
N VAL A 304 -49.65 2.09 -19.13
CA VAL A 304 -49.93 3.50 -19.55
C VAL A 304 -48.57 4.23 -19.39
N GLU A 305 -47.86 4.57 -20.47
CA GLU A 305 -47.84 5.89 -21.17
C GLU A 305 -47.60 7.08 -20.21
N GLU A 306 -46.39 7.67 -20.25
CA GLU A 306 -46.06 8.94 -20.93
C GLU A 306 -46.54 10.18 -20.15
N GLU A 307 -45.59 10.96 -19.61
CA GLU A 307 -45.69 12.43 -19.59
C GLU A 307 -44.32 13.10 -19.37
N GLU A 308 -43.96 13.92 -20.35
CA GLU A 308 -42.92 14.95 -20.40
C GLU A 308 -43.29 16.19 -19.54
N GLU A 309 -42.37 17.18 -19.55
CA GLU A 309 -42.40 18.54 -18.96
C GLU A 309 -41.89 18.63 -17.50
N LYS A 310 -40.81 19.36 -17.17
CA LYS A 310 -40.19 20.56 -17.75
C LYS A 310 -38.72 20.66 -17.36
#